data_AF-B2ZCS5-F1
#
_entry.id   AF-B2ZCS5-F1
#
_cell.length_a   1.000
_cell.length_b   1.000
_cell.length_c   1.000
_cell.angle_alpha   90.00
_cell.angle_beta   90.00
_cell.angle_gamma   90.00
#
_symmetry.space_group_name_H-M   'P 1'
#
loop_
_entity.id
_entity.type
_entity.pdbx_description
1 polymer ?
#
loop_
_entity_poly.entity_id
_entity_poly.type
_entity_poly.pdbx_seq_one_letter_code
_entity_poly.pdbx_strand_id
1 'polypeptide(L)'
;MLFKQCTALKFLIFILGFSIIAAQYTRNQEFGAVQCLCGRTAPLTQRPFGVECETTLRCSCDYTGSCSGPTVKYVYRCTTCGPRSHVACSGVHRGTCQEVHPGIPSVHYQD
;
A
#
# COMPACT_ATOMS: atom_id res chain seq x y z
N MET A 1 -12.87 -34.14 -53.77
CA MET A 1 -13.13 -34.21 -52.30
C MET A 1 -12.20 -33.26 -51.52
N LEU A 2 -12.11 -31.96 -51.89
CA LEU A 2 -11.17 -31.00 -51.25
C LEU A 2 -11.83 -29.95 -50.33
N PHE A 3 -13.16 -29.84 -50.30
CA PHE A 3 -13.85 -28.75 -49.60
C PHE A 3 -14.10 -28.99 -48.10
N LYS A 4 -13.87 -30.20 -47.59
CA LYS A 4 -14.21 -30.57 -46.19
C LYS A 4 -13.07 -30.36 -45.18
N GLN A 5 -11.83 -30.20 -45.63
CA GLN A 5 -10.66 -30.08 -44.75
C GLN A 5 -10.36 -28.64 -44.29
N CYS A 6 -10.77 -27.61 -45.05
CA CYS A 6 -10.51 -26.21 -44.70
C CYS A 6 -11.35 -25.68 -43.52
N THR A 7 -12.53 -26.24 -43.27
CA THR A 7 -13.41 -25.82 -42.17
C THR A 7 -12.92 -26.30 -40.81
N ALA A 8 -12.38 -27.52 -40.72
CA ALA A 8 -11.81 -28.06 -39.49
C ALA A 8 -10.58 -27.27 -39.03
N LEU A 9 -9.73 -26.84 -39.96
CA LEU A 9 -8.54 -26.04 -39.67
C LEU A 9 -8.91 -24.65 -39.11
N LYS A 10 -9.93 -24.00 -39.67
CA LYS A 10 -10.42 -22.71 -39.16
C LYS A 10 -11.03 -22.83 -37.75
N PHE A 11 -11.76 -23.91 -37.48
CA PHE A 11 -12.28 -24.20 -36.14
C PHE A 11 -11.17 -24.46 -35.13
N LEU A 12 -10.13 -25.23 -35.50
CA LEU A 12 -8.97 -25.48 -34.64
C LEU A 12 -8.21 -24.20 -34.30
N ILE A 13 -8.00 -23.31 -35.27
CA ILE A 13 -7.35 -22.00 -35.04
C ILE A 13 -8.20 -21.13 -34.10
N PHE A 14 -9.53 -21.15 -34.26
CA PHE A 14 -10.43 -20.40 -33.38
C PHE A 14 -10.38 -20.91 -31.94
N ILE A 15 -10.44 -22.24 -31.74
CA ILE A 15 -10.40 -22.87 -30.41
C ILE A 15 -9.03 -22.60 -29.74
N LEU A 16 -7.93 -22.77 -30.47
CA LEU A 16 -6.58 -22.45 -29.96
C LEU A 16 -6.45 -20.95 -29.63
N GLY A 17 -7.00 -20.06 -30.45
CA GLY A 17 -7.03 -18.62 -30.20
C GLY A 17 -7.76 -18.25 -28.91
N PHE A 18 -8.91 -18.88 -28.63
CA PHE A 18 -9.66 -18.67 -27.38
C PHE A 18 -8.93 -19.22 -26.15
N SER A 19 -8.23 -20.35 -26.26
CA SER A 19 -7.45 -20.92 -25.15
C SER A 19 -6.31 -20.00 -24.70
N ILE A 20 -5.69 -19.25 -25.62
CA ILE A 20 -4.59 -18.33 -25.29
C ILE A 20 -5.09 -17.14 -24.46
N ILE A 21 -6.29 -16.63 -24.73
CA ILE A 21 -6.85 -15.46 -24.02
C ILE A 21 -7.26 -15.83 -22.58
N ALA A 22 -7.79 -17.03 -22.35
CA ALA A 22 -8.17 -17.49 -21.01
C ALA A 22 -6.96 -17.76 -20.09
N ALA A 23 -5.83 -18.22 -20.64
CA ALA A 23 -4.61 -18.46 -19.86
C ALA A 23 -3.87 -17.17 -19.45
N GLN A 24 -4.15 -16.04 -20.10
CA GLN A 24 -3.49 -14.75 -19.81
C GLN A 24 -4.23 -13.89 -18.78
N TYR A 25 -5.44 -14.28 -18.34
CA TYR A 25 -6.29 -13.45 -17.47
C TYR A 25 -6.12 -13.68 -15.95
N THR A 26 -5.03 -14.33 -15.52
CA THR A 26 -4.64 -14.36 -14.10
C THR A 26 -3.21 -13.88 -13.94
N ARG A 27 -2.91 -12.69 -14.48
CA ARG A 27 -1.71 -11.97 -14.05
C ARG A 27 -1.94 -11.54 -12.60
N ASN A 28 -1.59 -12.42 -11.65
CA ASN A 28 -1.53 -12.12 -10.23
C ASN A 28 -0.73 -10.82 -10.09
N GLN A 29 -1.42 -9.74 -9.77
CA GLN A 29 -0.80 -8.43 -9.66
C GLN A 29 0.07 -8.46 -8.41
N GLU A 30 1.38 -8.60 -8.59
CA GLU A 30 2.32 -8.61 -7.47
C GLU A 30 2.41 -7.20 -6.88
N PHE A 31 1.78 -6.99 -5.72
CA PHE A 31 1.80 -5.71 -5.00
C PHE A 31 3.04 -5.53 -4.11
N GLY A 32 3.92 -6.53 -4.05
CA GLY A 32 5.05 -6.58 -3.13
C GLY A 32 4.69 -7.17 -1.76
N ALA A 33 5.59 -7.01 -0.80
CA ALA A 33 5.44 -7.53 0.56
C ALA A 33 5.80 -6.48 1.61
N VAL A 34 5.26 -6.65 2.83
CA VAL A 34 5.52 -5.79 3.99
C VAL A 34 5.75 -6.65 5.23
N GLN A 35 6.48 -6.12 6.21
CA GLN A 35 6.60 -6.79 7.50
C GLN A 35 5.31 -6.60 8.31
N CYS A 36 4.66 -7.69 8.68
CA CYS A 36 3.55 -7.68 9.62
C CYS A 36 4.05 -7.26 11.01
N LEU A 37 3.16 -6.71 11.84
CA LEU A 37 3.45 -6.35 13.23
C LEU A 37 3.91 -7.53 14.10
N CYS A 38 3.65 -8.78 13.69
CA CYS A 38 4.20 -9.98 14.34
C CYS A 38 5.64 -10.34 13.90
N GLY A 39 6.27 -9.51 13.06
CA GLY A 39 7.63 -9.69 12.55
C GLY A 39 7.75 -10.52 11.26
N ARG A 40 6.68 -11.20 10.83
CA ARG A 40 6.66 -12.02 9.59
C ARG A 40 6.43 -11.17 8.35
N THR A 41 7.09 -11.50 7.24
CA THR A 41 6.80 -10.93 5.92
C THR A 41 5.43 -11.41 5.42
N ALA A 42 4.62 -10.49 4.90
CA ALA A 42 3.29 -10.77 4.37
C ALA A 42 3.08 -10.10 2.99
N PRO A 43 2.43 -10.77 2.03
CA PRO A 43 2.12 -10.18 0.74
C PRO A 43 1.04 -9.10 0.88
N LEU A 44 1.23 -7.99 0.16
CA LEU A 44 0.24 -6.93 0.04
C LEU A 44 -0.94 -7.40 -0.82
N THR A 45 -2.15 -7.00 -0.44
CA THR A 45 -3.37 -7.31 -1.20
C THR A 45 -3.76 -6.21 -2.17
N GLN A 46 -3.14 -5.04 -2.04
CA GLN A 46 -3.36 -3.86 -2.87
C GLN A 46 -2.14 -2.93 -2.78
N ARG A 47 -2.07 -1.92 -3.65
CA ARG A 47 -1.04 -0.88 -3.56
C ARG A 47 -1.19 -0.07 -2.27
N PRO A 48 -0.09 0.28 -1.58
CA PRO A 48 -0.14 1.21 -0.46
C PRO A 48 -0.70 2.55 -0.89
N PHE A 49 -1.42 3.23 0.00
CA PHE A 49 -2.07 4.51 -0.29
C PHE A 49 -1.91 5.50 0.87
N GLY A 50 -1.94 6.78 0.53
CA GLY A 50 -1.80 7.88 1.48
C GLY A 50 -3.01 7.96 2.42
N VAL A 51 -2.76 8.20 3.70
CA VAL A 51 -3.78 8.47 4.73
C VAL A 51 -3.31 9.62 5.62
N GLU A 52 -4.20 10.20 6.41
CA GLU A 52 -3.81 11.19 7.43
C GLU A 52 -3.14 10.50 8.64
N CYS A 53 -2.20 11.21 9.28
CA CYS A 53 -1.56 10.72 10.49
C CYS A 53 -2.39 11.12 11.72
N GLU A 54 -2.82 10.12 12.49
CA GLU A 54 -3.62 10.31 13.71
C GLU A 54 -2.78 10.42 15.00
N THR A 55 -1.44 10.51 14.88
CA THR A 55 -0.57 10.66 16.06
C THR A 55 -0.58 12.08 16.61
N THR A 56 -0.62 12.19 17.94
CA THR A 56 -0.41 13.45 18.67
C THR A 56 1.07 13.84 18.69
N LEU A 57 1.36 15.07 18.26
CA LEU A 57 2.69 15.66 18.29
C LEU A 57 3.13 16.00 19.72
N ARG A 58 4.43 15.84 20.01
CA ARG A 58 5.02 16.10 21.34
C ARG A 58 6.32 16.89 21.22
N CYS A 59 6.35 18.09 21.78
CA CYS A 59 7.56 18.92 21.92
C CYS A 59 7.59 19.59 23.31
N SER A 60 8.53 20.49 23.55
CA SER A 60 8.71 21.15 24.84
C SER A 60 7.77 22.33 25.11
N CYS A 61 6.88 22.69 24.17
CA CYS A 61 5.87 23.73 24.35
C CYS A 61 4.45 23.18 24.25
N ASP A 62 3.45 24.03 24.49
CA ASP A 62 2.02 23.68 24.48
C ASP A 62 1.39 23.62 23.07
N TYR A 63 2.22 23.43 22.03
CA TYR A 63 1.72 23.35 20.67
C TYR A 63 0.79 22.14 20.48
N THR A 64 -0.37 22.39 19.86
CA THR A 64 -1.32 21.36 19.44
C THR A 64 -1.56 21.45 17.94
N GLY A 65 -1.51 20.31 17.27
CA GLY A 65 -1.66 20.22 15.81
C GLY A 65 -1.59 18.78 15.32
N SER A 66 -1.84 18.62 14.03
CA SER A 66 -1.79 17.31 13.34
C SER A 66 -0.42 17.08 12.70
N CYS A 67 0.01 15.82 12.63
CA CYS A 67 1.23 15.47 11.91
C CYS A 67 1.05 15.67 10.40
N SER A 68 1.95 16.45 9.79
CA SER A 68 1.97 16.77 8.35
C SER A 68 2.80 15.79 7.51
N GLY A 69 3.39 14.77 8.14
CA GLY A 69 4.30 13.84 7.49
C GLY A 69 3.63 12.89 6.48
N PRO A 70 4.36 12.43 5.46
CA PRO A 70 3.86 11.42 4.54
C PRO A 70 3.51 10.15 5.32
N THR A 71 2.25 9.73 5.17
CA THR A 71 1.68 8.63 5.92
C THR A 71 1.00 7.66 4.98
N VAL A 72 1.34 6.38 5.10
CA VAL A 72 0.96 5.32 4.17
C VAL A 72 0.30 4.19 4.92
N LYS A 73 -0.82 3.69 4.39
CA LYS A 73 -1.49 2.49 4.89
C LYS A 73 -1.13 1.28 4.04
N TYR A 74 -0.77 0.19 4.72
CA TYR A 74 -0.49 -1.12 4.13
C TYR A 74 -1.62 -2.08 4.47
N VAL A 75 -2.17 -2.76 3.46
CA VAL A 75 -3.18 -3.81 3.63
C VAL A 75 -2.61 -5.11 3.07
N TYR A 76 -2.55 -6.14 3.91
CA TYR A 76 -1.83 -7.37 3.63
C TYR A 76 -2.49 -8.57 4.30
N ARG A 77 -2.11 -9.77 3.87
CA ARG A 77 -2.58 -11.02 4.46
C ARG A 77 -1.41 -11.80 5.05
N CYS A 78 -1.24 -11.70 6.37
CA CYS A 78 -0.21 -12.44 7.08
C CYS A 78 -0.65 -13.91 7.24
N THR A 79 0.26 -14.85 7.03
CA THR A 79 -0.02 -16.29 7.20
C THR A 79 -0.33 -16.65 8.65
N THR A 80 0.25 -15.93 9.61
CA THR A 80 0.02 -16.17 11.05
C THR A 80 -1.17 -15.38 11.60
N CYS A 81 -1.35 -14.13 11.17
CA CYS A 81 -2.35 -13.22 11.76
C CYS A 81 -3.60 -12.99 10.90
N GLY A 82 -3.66 -13.58 9.70
CA GLY A 82 -4.73 -13.35 8.75
C GLY A 82 -4.67 -11.97 8.07
N PRO A 83 -5.81 -11.49 7.54
CA PRO A 83 -5.94 -10.14 6.97
C PRO A 83 -5.64 -9.08 8.03
N ARG A 84 -4.70 -8.17 7.73
CA ARG A 84 -4.27 -7.10 8.63
C ARG A 84 -3.96 -5.84 7.84
N SER A 85 -3.88 -4.73 8.57
CA SER A 85 -3.34 -3.48 8.05
C SER A 85 -2.58 -2.75 9.15
N HIS A 86 -1.65 -1.90 8.75
CA HIS A 86 -1.04 -0.92 9.64
C HIS A 86 -0.72 0.36 8.85
N VAL A 87 -0.50 1.44 9.59
CA VAL A 87 -0.14 2.75 9.06
C VAL A 87 1.30 3.04 9.47
N ALA A 88 2.10 3.55 8.54
CA ALA A 88 3.43 4.07 8.82
C ALA A 88 3.48 5.55 8.45
N CYS A 89 4.03 6.36 9.36
CA CYS A 89 4.28 7.78 9.14
C CYS A 89 5.78 8.04 9.18
N SER A 90 6.25 8.90 8.28
CA SER A 90 7.65 9.37 8.23
C SER A 90 7.85 10.77 8.81
N GLY A 91 6.77 11.39 9.32
CA GLY A 91 6.80 12.68 9.99
C GLY A 91 7.42 12.62 11.39
N VAL A 92 7.85 13.78 11.88
CA VAL A 92 8.40 13.91 13.23
C VAL A 92 7.26 14.04 14.24
N HIS A 93 7.09 13.01 15.06
CA HIS A 93 6.06 13.01 16.10
C HIS A 93 6.54 13.56 17.44
N ARG A 94 7.85 13.42 17.71
CA ARG A 94 8.47 13.88 18.95
C ARG A 94 9.86 14.44 18.67
N GLY A 95 10.15 15.60 19.24
CA GLY A 95 11.44 16.26 19.06
C GLY A 95 11.42 17.67 19.63
N THR A 96 12.32 18.50 19.12
CA THR A 96 12.32 19.94 19.36
C THR A 96 11.11 20.59 18.70
N CYS A 97 10.72 21.78 19.17
CA CYS A 97 9.68 22.59 18.54
C CYS A 97 9.91 22.79 17.03
N GLN A 98 11.17 23.04 16.64
CA GLN A 98 11.52 23.29 15.24
C GLN A 98 11.36 22.05 14.35
N GLU A 99 11.59 20.86 14.89
CA GLU A 99 11.42 19.60 14.13
C GLU A 99 9.94 19.20 14.03
N VAL A 100 9.18 19.39 15.11
CA VAL A 100 7.77 18.99 15.21
C VAL A 100 6.84 19.96 14.48
N HIS A 101 7.11 21.26 14.56
CA HIS A 101 6.30 22.31 13.96
C HIS A 101 7.17 23.45 13.41
N PRO A 102 7.91 23.19 12.31
CA PRO A 102 8.79 24.20 11.73
C PRO A 102 8.02 25.46 11.35
N GLY A 103 8.57 26.62 11.71
CA GLY A 103 7.99 27.93 11.37
C GLY A 103 6.94 28.46 12.35
N ILE A 104 6.61 27.71 13.41
CA ILE A 104 5.83 28.23 14.53
C ILE A 104 6.81 28.67 15.64
N PRO A 105 6.93 29.98 15.93
CA PRO A 105 7.85 30.47 16.95
C PRO A 105 7.46 29.93 18.32
N SER A 106 8.46 29.51 19.11
CA SER A 106 8.25 29.13 20.50
C SER A 106 7.89 30.35 21.32
N VAL A 107 6.70 30.37 21.91
CA VAL A 107 6.34 31.36 22.93
C VAL A 107 6.92 30.88 24.26
N HIS A 108 7.77 31.68 24.88
CA HIS A 108 8.19 31.48 26.28
C HIS A 108 7.42 32.49 27.12
N TYR A 109 6.62 31.99 28.05
CA TYR A 109 6.04 32.81 29.10
C TYR A 109 7.13 33.06 30.16
N GLN A 110 7.36 34.32 30.52
CA GLN A 110 8.17 34.64 31.71
C GLN A 110 7.29 34.39 32.94
N ASP A 111 7.77 33.54 33.85
CA ASP A 111 7.18 33.33 35.17
C ASP A 111 7.26 34.61 36.04
#